data_AF-A0A3M1DBN0-F1
#
_entry.id   AF-A0A3M1DBN0-F1
#
_cell.length_a   1.000
_cell.length_b   1.000
_cell.length_c   1.000
_cell.angle_alpha   90.00
_cell.angle_beta   90.00
_cell.angle_gamma   90.00
#
_symmetry.space_group_name_H-M   'P 1'
#
loop_
_entity.id
_entity.type
_entity.pdbx_description
1 polymer ?
#
loop_
_entity_poly.entity_id
_entity_poly.type
_entity_poly.pdbx_seq_one_letter_code
_entity_poly.pdbx_strand_id
1 'polypeptide(L)'
;MGQEETQQKLNRLVNAFLDGSIEKETYLAKKDELIKTKTDLNKRKADFGRKGNNWIEPLKEWILSAHHAEELASSDAFDEIKSVAGKLERTAACWIEN
;
A
#
# COMPACT_ATOMS: atom_id res chain seq x y z
N MET A 1 8.31 5.85 12.90
CA MET A 1 9.76 5.55 12.95
C MET A 1 10.55 6.15 11.78
N GLY A 2 10.29 5.86 10.49
CA GLY A 2 11.22 6.28 9.41
C GLY A 2 11.35 7.79 9.08
N GLN A 3 10.37 8.64 9.42
CA GLN A 3 10.45 10.10 9.10
C GLN A 3 11.37 10.85 10.06
N GLU A 4 11.47 10.39 11.31
CA GLU A 4 12.23 11.03 12.38
C GLU A 4 13.74 10.80 12.21
N GLU A 5 14.13 9.59 11.79
CA GLU A 5 15.51 9.26 11.43
C GLU A 5 16.01 10.08 10.22
N THR A 6 15.14 10.32 9.23
CA THR A 6 15.49 11.13 8.05
C THR A 6 15.72 12.59 8.45
N GLN A 7 14.90 13.10 9.37
CA GLN A 7 15.06 14.46 9.90
C GLN A 7 16.32 14.61 10.75
N GLN A 8 16.65 13.61 11.57
CA GLN A 8 17.89 13.57 12.34
C GLN A 8 19.14 13.54 11.44
N LYS A 9 19.11 12.78 10.35
CA LYS A 9 20.19 12.76 9.35
C LYS A 9 20.36 14.12 8.66
N LEU A 10 19.25 14.78 8.33
CA LEU A 10 19.27 16.14 7.77
C LEU A 10 19.87 17.14 8.76
N ASN A 11 19.46 17.10 10.03
CA ASN A 11 19.99 17.97 11.07
C ASN A 11 21.50 17.76 11.30
N ARG A 12 21.98 16.51 11.28
CA ARG A 12 23.42 16.21 11.35
C ARG A 12 24.19 16.75 10.15
N LEU A 13 23.64 16.63 8.95
CA LEU A 13 24.27 17.18 7.73
C LEU A 13 24.37 18.70 7.78
N VAL A 14 23.32 19.39 8.27
CA VAL A 14 23.32 20.83 8.45
C VAL A 14 24.35 21.26 9.49
N ASN A 15 24.42 20.58 10.63
CA ASN A 15 25.41 20.88 11.67
C ASN A 15 26.84 20.71 11.16
N ALA A 16 27.15 19.60 10.46
CA ALA A 16 28.47 19.38 9.88
C ALA A 16 28.89 20.45 8.85
N PHE A 17 27.91 21.03 8.13
CA PHE A 17 28.16 22.15 7.22
C PHE A 17 28.41 23.46 7.97
N LEU A 18 27.67 23.72 9.05
CA LEU A 18 27.89 24.90 9.91
C LEU A 18 29.24 24.84 10.63
N ASP A 19 29.70 23.65 11.01
CA ASP A 19 31.01 23.39 11.61
C ASP A 19 32.16 23.46 10.59
N GLY A 20 31.87 23.75 9.31
CA GLY A 20 32.86 23.85 8.23
C GLY A 20 33.53 22.53 7.87
N SER A 21 33.01 21.40 8.37
CA SER A 21 33.61 20.06 8.20
C SER A 21 33.35 19.46 6.81
N ILE A 22 32.47 20.07 6.01
CA ILE A 22 32.12 19.62 4.66
C ILE A 22 31.97 20.82 3.72
N GLU A 23 32.47 20.64 2.50
CA GLU A 23 32.36 21.63 1.43
C GLU A 23 30.91 21.76 0.93
N LYS A 24 30.56 22.95 0.44
CA LYS A 24 29.22 23.31 -0.04
C LYS A 24 28.70 22.36 -1.13
N GLU A 25 29.56 21.91 -2.03
CA GLU A 25 29.19 20.98 -3.10
C GLU A 25 28.80 19.59 -2.56
N THR A 26 29.56 19.09 -1.58
CA THR A 26 29.25 17.83 -0.89
C THR A 26 27.93 17.93 -0.11
N TYR A 27 27.67 19.07 0.53
CA TYR A 27 26.40 19.34 1.21
C TYR A 27 25.20 19.31 0.24
N LEU A 28 25.32 20.00 -0.91
CA LEU A 28 24.25 20.05 -1.91
C LEU A 28 23.94 18.67 -2.50
N ALA A 29 24.97 17.89 -2.86
CA ALA A 29 24.78 16.53 -3.38
C ALA A 29 24.06 15.62 -2.38
N LYS A 30 24.46 15.66 -1.09
CA LYS A 30 23.85 14.85 -0.03
C LYS A 30 22.43 15.30 0.33
N LYS A 31 22.16 16.60 0.29
CA LYS A 31 20.82 17.15 0.48
C LYS A 31 19.87 16.66 -0.61
N ASP A 32 20.29 16.72 -1.88
CA ASP A 32 19.46 16.27 -3.01
C ASP A 32 19.19 14.77 -2.95
N GLU A 33 20.18 13.95 -2.59
CA GLU A 33 20.03 12.51 -2.36
C GLU A 33 18.96 12.24 -1.29
N LEU A 34 19.06 12.89 -0.12
CA LEU A 34 18.10 12.74 0.98
C LEU A 34 16.69 13.18 0.60
N ILE A 35 16.55 14.29 -0.15
CA ILE A 35 15.24 14.79 -0.60
C ILE A 35 14.61 13.81 -1.61
N LYS A 36 15.40 13.27 -2.55
CA LYS A 36 14.93 12.26 -3.50
C LYS A 36 14.45 11.01 -2.77
N THR A 37 15.23 10.48 -1.82
CA THR A 37 14.83 9.32 -1.03
C THR A 37 13.57 9.59 -0.21
N LYS A 38 13.44 10.77 0.43
CA LYS A 38 12.23 11.14 1.16
C LYS A 38 11.01 11.20 0.25
N THR A 39 11.16 11.75 -0.96
CA THR A 39 10.09 11.85 -1.94
C THR A 39 9.68 10.48 -2.46
N ASP A 40 10.63 9.61 -2.76
CA ASP A 40 10.38 8.22 -3.17
C ASP A 40 9.66 7.43 -2.06
N LEU A 41 10.13 7.53 -0.81
CA LEU A 41 9.48 6.87 0.32
C LEU A 41 8.05 7.39 0.55
N ASN A 42 7.82 8.69 0.42
CA ASN A 42 6.49 9.27 0.53
C ASN A 42 5.57 8.82 -0.62
N LYS A 43 6.11 8.72 -1.84
CA LYS A 43 5.39 8.20 -3.00
C LYS A 43 5.04 6.73 -2.80
N ARG A 44 6.00 5.90 -2.40
CA ARG A 44 5.77 4.48 -2.07
C ARG A 44 4.76 4.31 -0.94
N LYS A 45 4.77 5.19 0.06
CA LYS A 45 3.75 5.20 1.14
C LYS A 45 2.37 5.58 0.62
N ALA A 46 2.27 6.57 -0.28
CA ALA A 46 1.00 6.97 -0.88
C ALA A 46 0.47 5.92 -1.89
N ASP A 47 1.38 5.21 -2.55
CA ASP A 47 1.10 4.13 -3.48
C ASP A 47 0.77 2.81 -2.75
N PHE A 48 1.15 2.69 -1.46
CA PHE A 48 0.82 1.55 -0.60
C PHE A 48 -0.71 1.46 -0.44
N GLY A 49 -1.31 0.44 -1.05
CA GLY A 49 -2.76 0.24 -1.10
C GLY A 49 -3.48 0.92 -2.27
N ARG A 50 -2.77 1.60 -3.18
CA ARG A 50 -3.38 2.18 -4.41
C ARG A 50 -2.95 1.49 -5.69
N LYS A 51 -1.70 1.03 -5.79
CA LYS A 51 -1.11 0.64 -7.08
C LYS A 51 -0.99 -0.87 -7.34
N GLY A 52 -1.59 -1.69 -6.51
CA GLY A 52 -1.59 -3.13 -6.71
C GLY A 52 -2.04 -3.78 -5.43
N ASN A 53 -2.90 -4.78 -5.56
CA ASN A 53 -3.37 -5.59 -4.44
C ASN A 53 -4.43 -4.94 -3.52
N ASN A 54 -5.44 -4.30 -4.11
CA ASN A 54 -6.74 -4.17 -3.46
C ASN A 54 -7.52 -5.50 -3.43
N TRP A 55 -6.86 -6.66 -3.40
CA TRP A 55 -7.52 -7.96 -3.30
C TRP A 55 -8.01 -8.26 -1.89
N ILE A 56 -7.55 -7.53 -0.87
CA ILE A 56 -7.92 -7.80 0.52
C ILE A 56 -9.42 -7.55 0.76
N GLU A 57 -9.97 -6.45 0.26
CA GLU A 57 -11.42 -6.18 0.43
C GLU A 57 -12.28 -7.14 -0.42
N PRO A 58 -12.00 -7.38 -1.72
CA PRO A 58 -12.64 -8.43 -2.51
C PRO A 58 -12.48 -9.84 -1.93
N LEU A 59 -11.35 -10.18 -1.29
CA LEU A 59 -11.16 -11.46 -0.61
C LEU A 59 -12.16 -11.62 0.53
N LYS A 60 -12.27 -10.59 1.36
CA LYS A 60 -13.18 -10.59 2.50
C LYS A 60 -14.63 -10.76 2.03
N GLU A 61 -15.03 -10.02 1.00
CA GLU A 61 -16.36 -10.16 0.37
C GLU A 61 -16.58 -11.54 -0.25
N TRP A 62 -15.55 -12.14 -0.86
CA TRP A 62 -15.60 -13.49 -1.41
C TRP A 62 -15.80 -14.54 -0.31
N ILE A 63 -15.05 -14.46 0.80
CA ILE A 63 -15.19 -15.37 1.95
C ILE A 63 -16.59 -15.29 2.55
N LEU A 64 -17.11 -14.07 2.75
CA LEU A 64 -18.46 -13.86 3.28
C LEU A 64 -19.53 -14.42 2.33
N SER A 65 -19.37 -14.19 1.02
CA SER A 65 -20.28 -14.73 0.01
C SER A 65 -20.22 -16.25 -0.04
N ALA A 66 -19.05 -16.87 0.16
CA ALA A 66 -18.89 -18.32 0.18
C ALA A 66 -19.55 -18.96 1.41
N HIS A 67 -19.39 -18.34 2.59
CA HIS A 67 -20.09 -18.76 3.80
C HIS A 67 -21.61 -18.67 3.63
N HIS A 68 -22.11 -17.59 3.03
CA HIS A 68 -23.53 -17.43 2.76
C HIS A 68 -24.05 -18.44 1.72
N ALA A 69 -23.22 -18.83 0.75
CA ALA A 69 -23.55 -19.88 -0.21
C ALA A 69 -23.74 -21.24 0.48
N GLU A 70 -22.90 -21.55 1.48
CA GLU A 70 -23.01 -22.78 2.27
C GLU A 70 -24.33 -22.83 3.06
N GLU A 71 -24.72 -21.72 3.69
CA GLU A 71 -26.02 -21.60 4.38
C GLU A 71 -27.19 -21.81 3.40
N LEU A 72 -27.13 -21.16 2.24
CA LEU A 72 -28.17 -21.24 1.22
C LEU A 72 -28.19 -22.58 0.47
N ALA A 73 -27.12 -23.36 0.47
CA ALA A 73 -27.09 -24.68 -0.16
C ALA A 73 -28.08 -25.67 0.49
N SER A 74 -28.50 -25.38 1.73
CA SER A 74 -29.53 -26.12 2.46
C SER A 74 -30.96 -25.60 2.25
N SER A 75 -31.12 -24.52 1.46
CA SER A 75 -32.38 -23.81 1.21
C SER A 75 -32.82 -23.97 -0.25
N ASP A 76 -34.13 -23.90 -0.52
CA ASP A 76 -34.71 -23.93 -1.88
C ASP A 76 -34.75 -22.53 -2.55
N ALA A 77 -34.05 -21.53 -2.00
CA ALA A 77 -34.03 -20.15 -2.49
C ALA A 77 -33.13 -19.99 -3.73
N PHE A 78 -33.59 -20.49 -4.88
CA PHE A 78 -32.86 -20.48 -6.16
C PHE A 78 -32.37 -19.09 -6.60
N ASP A 79 -33.19 -18.05 -6.44
CA ASP A 79 -32.83 -16.68 -6.82
C ASP A 79 -31.68 -16.12 -5.98
N GLU A 80 -31.64 -16.47 -4.69
CA GLU A 80 -30.57 -16.06 -3.78
C GLU A 80 -29.26 -16.81 -4.08
N ILE A 81 -29.33 -18.11 -4.35
CA ILE A 81 -28.18 -18.93 -4.77
C ILE A 81 -27.56 -18.37 -6.06
N LYS A 82 -28.40 -18.02 -7.05
CA LYS A 82 -27.93 -17.41 -8.31
C LYS A 82 -27.24 -16.06 -8.09
N SER A 83 -27.77 -15.25 -7.17
CA SER A 83 -27.19 -13.94 -6.81
C SER A 83 -25.81 -14.10 -6.16
N VAL A 84 -25.66 -15.06 -5.24
CA VAL A 84 -24.40 -15.36 -4.55
C VAL A 84 -23.35 -15.93 -5.51
N ALA A 85 -23.72 -16.87 -6.38
CA ALA A 85 -22.82 -17.42 -7.40
C ALA A 85 -22.22 -16.30 -8.28
N GLY A 86 -23.06 -15.39 -8.76
CA GLY A 86 -22.58 -14.23 -9.52
C GLY A 86 -21.67 -13.28 -8.72
N LYS A 87 -21.89 -13.12 -7.40
CA LYS A 87 -21.00 -12.32 -6.55
C LYS A 87 -19.63 -12.96 -6.39
N LEU A 88 -19.57 -14.28 -6.22
CA LEU A 88 -18.32 -15.04 -6.14
C LEU A 88 -17.49 -14.93 -7.43
N GLU A 89 -18.14 -15.08 -8.60
CA GLU A 89 -17.46 -14.93 -9.90
C GLU A 89 -16.86 -13.53 -10.09
N ARG A 90 -17.62 -12.47 -9.76
CA ARG A 90 -17.15 -11.08 -9.89
C ARG A 90 -16.00 -10.75 -8.95
N THR A 91 -16.07 -11.20 -7.69
CA THR A 91 -15.01 -10.94 -6.70
C THR A 91 -13.77 -11.79 -6.94
N ALA A 92 -13.91 -12.98 -7.55
CA ALA A 92 -12.80 -13.81 -7.99
C ALA A 92 -12.06 -13.24 -9.22
N ALA A 93 -12.73 -12.48 -10.09
CA ALA A 93 -12.09 -11.87 -11.27
C ALA A 93 -10.90 -10.95 -10.90
N CYS A 94 -10.97 -10.27 -9.75
CA CYS A 94 -9.88 -9.42 -9.24
C CYS A 94 -8.55 -10.18 -8.97
N TRP A 95 -8.57 -11.51 -8.98
CA TRP A 95 -7.42 -12.37 -8.74
C TRP A 95 -6.82 -12.96 -10.01
N ILE A 96 -7.60 -13.03 -11.09
CA ILE A 96 -7.21 -13.64 -12.36
C ILE A 96 -6.48 -12.63 -13.25
N GLU A 97 -6.74 -11.34 -13.07
CA GLU A 97 -6.23 -10.25 -13.93
C GLU A 97 -4.97 -9.53 -13.40
N ASN A 98 -4.31 -10.05 -12.35
CA ASN A 98 -3.19 -9.37 -11.68
C ASN A 98 -1.96 -10.26 -11.47
#